data_AF-A0A659PVA7-F1
#
_entry.id   AF-A0A659PVA7-F1
#
_cell.length_a   1.000
_cell.length_b   1.000
_cell.length_c   1.000
_cell.angle_alpha   90.00
_cell.angle_beta   90.00
_cell.angle_gamma   90.00
#
_symmetry.space_group_name_H-M   'P 1'
#
loop_
_entity.id
_entity.type
_entity.pdbx_description
1 polymer ?
#
loop_
_entity_poly.entity_id
_entity_poly.type
_entity_poly.pdbx_seq_one_letter_code
_entity_poly.pdbx_strand_id
1 'polypeptide(L)' 'MKHTIGILGGMGPAATADMLEKFVELRHASCDQQHIPLIVSSIPDIPDRTACLLYPSPSPRDGAPGR' A
#
# COMPACT_ATOMS: atom_id res chain seq x y z
N MET A 1 -8.61 13.88 -17.67
CA MET A 1 -7.58 13.17 -16.88
C MET A 1 -8.28 12.16 -15.99
N LYS A 2 -7.75 10.95 -15.80
CA LYS A 2 -8.36 9.97 -14.87
C LYS A 2 -7.92 10.28 -13.43
N HIS A 3 -8.83 10.18 -12.46
CA HIS A 3 -8.55 10.40 -11.04
C HIS A 3 -7.98 9.11 -10.41
N THR A 4 -6.74 8.77 -10.76
CA THR A 4 -6.05 7.56 -10.26
C THR A 4 -5.76 7.68 -8.77
N ILE A 5 -6.03 6.63 -8.00
CA ILE A 5 -5.68 6.52 -6.58
C ILE A 5 -4.37 5.74 -6.45
N GLY A 6 -3.44 6.28 -5.66
CA GLY A 6 -2.21 5.58 -5.26
C GLY A 6 -2.38 4.88 -3.92
N ILE A 7 -1.98 3.62 -3.83
CA ILE A 7 -1.89 2.87 -2.57
C ILE A 7 -0.42 2.72 -2.21
N LEU A 8 0.02 3.41 -1.15
CA LEU A 8 1.31 3.15 -0.51
C LEU A 8 1.13 2.06 0.54
N GLY A 9 1.35 0.82 0.12
CA GLY A 9 1.21 -0.38 0.93
C GLY A 9 2.55 -0.94 1.39
N GLY A 10 2.61 -2.26 1.53
CA GLY A 10 3.81 -2.97 2.01
C GLY A 10 3.94 -3.05 3.54
N MET A 11 2.96 -2.55 4.30
CA MET A 11 3.01 -2.44 5.78
C MET A 11 1.87 -3.23 6.49
N GLY A 12 1.59 -4.49 6.20
CA GLY A 12 2.34 -5.45 5.38
C GLY A 12 1.74 -5.74 4.00
N PRO A 13 2.38 -6.61 3.18
CA PRO A 13 1.89 -7.01 1.86
C PRO A 13 0.50 -7.63 1.88
N ALA A 14 0.21 -8.52 2.84
CA ALA A 14 -1.09 -9.17 2.93
C ALA A 14 -2.23 -8.16 3.16
N ALA A 15 -2.02 -7.18 4.03
CA ALA A 15 -2.98 -6.08 4.24
C ALA A 15 -3.17 -5.22 2.98
N THR A 16 -2.14 -5.08 2.16
CA THR A 16 -2.22 -4.35 0.88
C THR A 16 -3.06 -5.13 -0.15
N ALA A 17 -2.91 -6.44 -0.21
CA ALA A 17 -3.73 -7.32 -1.06
C ALA A 17 -5.20 -7.31 -0.61
N ASP A 18 -5.45 -7.40 0.70
CA ASP A 18 -6.80 -7.27 1.28
C ASP A 18 -7.44 -5.91 0.96
N MET A 19 -6.66 -4.82 0.97
CA MET A 19 -7.17 -3.51 0.53
C MET A 19 -7.58 -3.52 -0.96
N LEU A 20 -6.79 -4.16 -1.83
CA LEU A 20 -7.13 -4.30 -3.25
C LEU A 20 -8.42 -5.09 -3.46
N GLU A 21 -8.58 -6.20 -2.74
CA GLU A 21 -9.81 -7.01 -2.74
C GLU A 21 -11.02 -6.16 -2.34
N LYS A 22 -10.91 -5.41 -1.24
CA LYS A 22 -11.97 -4.50 -0.77
C LYS A 22 -12.31 -3.39 -1.78
N PHE A 23 -11.34 -2.88 -2.55
CA PHE A 23 -11.64 -1.92 -3.63
C PHE A 23 -12.48 -2.54 -4.74
N VAL A 24 -12.28 -3.82 -5.04
CA VAL A 24 -13.07 -4.55 -6.03
C VAL A 24 -14.46 -4.83 -5.49
N GLU A 25 -14.56 -5.37 -4.28
CA GLU A 25 -15.85 -5.76 -3.66
C GLU A 25 -16.77 -4.58 -3.36
N LEU A 26 -16.22 -3.47 -2.85
CA LEU A 26 -17.02 -2.34 -2.37
C LEU A 26 -17.35 -1.35 -3.49
N ARG A 27 -16.69 -1.41 -4.64
CA ARG A 27 -17.01 -0.56 -5.79
C ARG A 27 -18.15 -1.17 -6.59
N HIS A 28 -19.28 -0.47 -6.66
CA HIS A 28 -20.32 -0.79 -7.65
C HIS A 28 -19.78 -0.59 -9.07
N ALA A 29 -19.54 -1.70 -9.78
CA ALA A 29 -19.09 -1.76 -11.16
C ALA A 29 -19.77 -2.94 -11.85
N SER A 30 -20.27 -2.75 -13.07
CA SER A 30 -20.89 -3.82 -13.88
C SER A 30 -19.91 -4.48 -14.85
N CYS A 31 -18.69 -3.93 -14.98
CA CYS A 31 -17.61 -4.45 -15.80
C CYS A 31 -16.26 -3.86 -15.36
N ASP A 32 -15.17 -4.46 -15.81
CA ASP A 32 -13.80 -4.10 -15.43
C ASP A 32 -13.50 -2.61 -15.60
N GLN A 33 -13.96 -2.00 -16.69
CA GLN A 33 -13.67 -0.59 -17.03
C GLN A 33 -14.34 0.41 -16.08
N GLN A 34 -15.28 -0.03 -15.24
CA GLN A 34 -15.96 0.81 -14.24
C GLN A 34 -15.33 0.76 -12.84
N HIS A 35 -14.32 -0.09 -12.64
CA HIS A 35 -13.55 -0.12 -11.39
C HIS A 35 -12.68 1.13 -11.21
N ILE A 36 -12.24 1.35 -9.98
CA ILE A 36 -11.39 2.48 -9.62
C ILE A 36 -9.99 2.28 -10.23
N PRO A 37 -9.42 3.27 -10.94
CA PRO A 37 -8.04 3.19 -11.41
C PRO A 37 -7.07 3.29 -10.22
N LEU A 38 -6.29 2.22 -10.00
CA LEU A 38 -5.36 2.10 -8.87
C LEU A 38 -3.91 1.91 -9.36
N ILE A 39 -2.95 2.50 -8.63
CA ILE A 39 -1.53 2.16 -8.70
C ILE A 39 -1.08 1.78 -7.29
N VAL A 40 -0.41 0.64 -7.13
CA VAL A 40 0.00 0.13 -5.82
C VAL A 40 1.52 0.03 -5.72
N SER A 41 2.07 0.62 -4.66
CA SER A 41 3.43 0.35 -4.20
C SER A 41 3.35 -0.63 -3.03
N SER A 42 3.70 -1.89 -3.27
CA SER A 42 3.80 -2.92 -2.23
C SER A 42 5.25 -3.41 -2.13
N ILE A 43 6.12 -2.52 -1.66
CA ILE A 43 7.55 -2.79 -1.48
C ILE A 43 7.77 -2.98 0.04
N PRO A 44 7.96 -4.22 0.52
CA PRO A 44 7.92 -4.51 1.96
C PRO A 44 9.23 -4.20 2.71
N ASP A 45 10.23 -3.62 2.05
CA ASP A 45 11.51 -3.27 2.65
C ASP A 45 11.44 -1.99 3.52
N ILE A 46 10.26 -1.34 3.59
CA ILE A 46 9.98 -0.25 4.55
C ILE A 46 10.25 -0.77 5.98
N PRO A 47 11.16 -0.11 6.74
CA PRO A 47 11.49 -0.51 8.11
C PRO A 47 10.28 -0.73 9.04
N ASP A 48 10.46 -1.59 10.04
CA ASP A 48 9.37 -1.90 10.97
C ASP A 48 8.95 -0.68 11.81
N ARG A 49 7.64 -0.37 11.76
CA ARG A 49 7.08 0.84 12.38
C ARG A 49 7.09 0.73 13.90
N THR A 50 6.76 -0.44 14.44
CA THR A 50 6.73 -0.67 15.89
C THR A 50 8.13 -0.59 16.47
N ALA A 51 9.11 -1.21 15.80
CA ALA A 51 10.50 -1.15 16.19
C ALA A 51 11.03 0.29 16.19
N CYS A 52 10.72 1.09 15.17
CA CYS A 52 11.09 2.51 15.13
C CYS A 52 10.48 3.33 16.27
N LEU A 53 9.26 3.03 16.70
CA LEU A 53 8.57 3.77 17.76
C LEU A 53 9.06 3.41 19.16
N LEU A 54 9.45 2.14 19.37
CA LEU A 54 9.76 1.60 20.70
C LEU A 54 11.26 1.44 20.97
N TYR A 55 12.08 1.38 19.93
CA TYR A 55 13.51 1.07 20.03
C TYR A 55 14.37 1.95 19.10
N PRO A 56 15.70 2.00 19.30
CA PRO A 56 16.64 2.64 18.37
C PRO A 56 16.76 1.82 17.07
N SER A 57 15.73 1.89 16.22
CA SER A 57 15.66 1.20 14.93
C SER A 57 15.49 2.22 13.78
N PRO A 58 15.86 1.86 12.54
CA PRO A 58 15.73 2.77 11.39
C PRO A 58 14.30 3.30 11.22
N SER A 59 14.19 4.57 10.84
CA SER A 59 12.89 5.20 10.60
C SER A 59 12.31 4.76 9.25
N PRO A 60 10.99 4.46 9.17
CA PRO A 60 10.35 4.09 7.91
C PRO A 60 10.31 5.24 6.88
N ARG A 61 10.59 6.48 7.30
CA ARG A 61 10.69 7.64 6.40
C ARG A 61 11.98 7.65 5.59
N ASP A 62 13.02 7.01 6.10
CA ASP A 62 14.36 7.05 5.50
C ASP A 62 14.52 5.97 4.42
N GLY A 63 13.48 5.13 4.23
CA GLY A 63 13.50 4.01 3.30
C GLY A 63 14.35 2.84 3.81
N ALA A 64 14.40 1.78 3.01
CA ALA A 64 15.31 0.67 3.27
C ALA A 64 16.77 1.16 3.10
N PRO A 65 17.69 0.78 4.00
CA PRO A 65 19.10 1.14 3.85
C PRO A 65 19.64 0.63 2.51
N GLY A 66 20.22 1.54 1.70
CA GLY A 66 20.84 1.20 0.42
C GLY A 66 19.96 1.38 -0.83
N ARG A 67 18.83 2.09 -0.74
CA ARG A 67 18.09 2.64 -1.90
C ARG A 67 18.31 4.14 -2.07
#